data_AF-A0A9W8PVL9-F1
#
_entry.id   AF-A0A9W8PVL9-F1
#
_cell.length_a   1.000
_cell.length_b   1.000
_cell.length_c   1.000
_cell.angle_alpha   90.00
_cell.angle_beta   90.00
_cell.angle_gamma   90.00
#
_symmetry.space_group_name_H-M   'P 1'
#
loop_
_entity.id
_entity.type
_entity.pdbx_description
1 polymer ?
#
loop_
_entity_poly.entity_id
_entity_poly.type
_entity_poly.pdbx_seq_one_letter_code
_entity_poly.pdbx_strand_id
1 'polypeptide(L)'
;MTVTTRPPKPKEKTPPKTTKRLPEPSTRRRSLAVIKQPTQSYDEMSLCYFVRRFVSPDEGDGFPGHFSFLPSFFDHHKDGGLVETATLSVAQLAAYNHLGNEELRTRSLRNYGRVIKGLQQSIQSDDQALDDSVIATILLLCTYKDFSGEGLGDPNEHASGLFYLLERRGPSQIGTRRGAELFLLALLRLQIYSFLHGDDTYTDPGAIATVIGIFDPLLRALAMMSKTLSLRHRLFQFIQSDIFQQIGSPSATSETSSDADQERLLLQECFDMLDGFNDWDCEAATYWQMTFEGRGVPTVLGEMGAGKMHYDAETACIMILVRSARLILLQSMLLYQTTLQTVDDEYSNYQAMWAQCVPVLESDVRKCVDDMLFCVPYALGDIDSSGMPSSMMYDGAAAIMIVHSIRLVTHCVYTTPAQGERAGIILTRLNSAIGIRSAVGWLAADGVEGEGNVLWKASPRMLESRLLDCRQDSLGVFKDAALLSP
;
A
#
# COMPACT_ATOMS: atom_id res chain seq x y z
N MET A 1 38.40 -29.67 97.66
CA MET A 1 37.25 -29.48 96.75
C MET A 1 36.84 -28.01 96.94
N THR A 2 36.91 -27.08 95.99
CA THR A 2 36.85 -27.16 94.52
C THR A 2 37.51 -25.89 93.94
N VAL A 3 38.07 -26.03 92.75
CA VAL A 3 38.66 -25.02 91.83
C VAL A 3 37.70 -23.81 91.67
N THR A 4 38.12 -22.54 91.53
CA THR A 4 38.66 -21.96 90.28
C THR A 4 39.18 -20.53 90.48
N THR A 5 40.26 -20.26 89.75
CA THR A 5 41.14 -19.09 89.71
C THR A 5 40.64 -17.92 88.85
N ARG A 6 41.03 -16.69 89.22
CA ARG A 6 41.44 -15.62 88.29
C ARG A 6 42.54 -14.78 88.95
N PRO A 7 43.63 -14.46 88.23
CA PRO A 7 44.35 -13.23 88.48
C PRO A 7 44.40 -12.31 87.24
N PRO A 8 44.44 -10.99 87.43
CA PRO A 8 44.42 -10.00 86.35
C PRO A 8 45.83 -9.64 85.85
N LYS A 9 45.83 -9.08 84.64
CA LYS A 9 46.97 -8.67 83.81
C LYS A 9 47.91 -7.63 84.46
N PRO A 10 49.22 -7.68 84.16
CA PRO A 10 50.10 -6.52 84.26
C PRO A 10 50.49 -5.95 82.88
N LYS A 11 50.90 -4.67 82.92
CA LYS A 11 51.22 -3.76 81.82
C LYS A 11 52.65 -3.95 81.26
N GLU A 12 52.73 -3.87 79.94
CA GLU A 12 53.65 -3.11 79.08
C GLU A 12 55.14 -2.93 79.47
N LYS A 13 56.04 -3.38 78.58
CA LYS A 13 57.27 -2.67 78.16
C LYS A 13 57.87 -3.29 76.87
N THR A 14 58.41 -2.40 76.04
CA THR A 14 58.91 -2.48 74.64
C THR A 14 60.08 -3.44 74.37
N PRO A 15 60.28 -3.83 73.08
CA PRO A 15 61.64 -3.76 72.50
C PRO A 15 61.61 -3.28 70.99
N PRO A 16 62.69 -3.33 70.17
CA PRO A 16 63.35 -2.15 69.60
C PRO A 16 63.26 -2.04 68.06
N LYS A 17 63.77 -0.92 67.52
CA LYS A 17 63.84 -0.56 66.08
C LYS A 17 64.89 -1.37 65.27
N THR A 18 64.72 -1.29 63.95
CA THR A 18 65.59 -1.62 62.77
C THR A 18 65.19 -2.93 62.07
N THR A 19 65.01 -3.02 60.74
CA THR A 19 65.78 -2.43 59.62
C THR A 19 64.91 -2.38 58.35
N LYS A 20 65.10 -1.35 57.50
CA LYS A 20 64.45 -1.19 56.19
C LYS A 20 64.75 -2.38 55.26
N ARG A 21 63.71 -3.07 54.78
CA ARG A 21 63.77 -3.92 53.57
C ARG A 21 63.03 -3.21 52.44
N LEU A 22 63.68 -3.08 51.29
CA LEU A 22 63.07 -2.57 50.05
C LEU A 22 61.85 -3.43 49.68
N PRO A 23 60.76 -2.83 49.18
CA PRO A 23 59.64 -3.60 48.66
C PRO A 23 60.05 -4.23 47.31
N GLU A 24 59.90 -5.55 47.21
CA GLU A 24 59.90 -6.25 45.92
C GLU A 24 58.82 -5.65 45.00
N PRO A 25 59.08 -5.56 43.68
CA PRO A 25 58.10 -5.04 42.75
C PRO A 25 56.91 -5.98 42.74
N SER A 26 55.77 -5.48 43.22
CA SER A 26 54.49 -6.14 43.03
C SER A 26 54.27 -6.31 41.53
N THR A 27 54.35 -7.55 41.05
CA THR A 27 53.87 -7.93 39.72
C THR A 27 52.37 -7.70 39.70
N ARG A 28 51.99 -6.46 39.39
CA ARG A 28 50.65 -6.04 39.05
C ARG A 28 50.27 -6.86 37.83
N ARG A 29 49.52 -7.96 38.04
CA ARG A 29 48.81 -8.63 36.95
C ARG A 29 47.97 -7.54 36.30
N ARG A 30 48.41 -7.07 35.13
CA ARG A 30 47.58 -6.25 34.26
C ARG A 30 46.39 -7.12 33.92
N SER A 31 45.24 -6.83 34.55
CA SER A 31 43.96 -7.31 34.07
C SER A 31 43.88 -6.89 32.61
N LEU A 32 43.98 -7.86 31.70
CA LEU A 32 43.72 -7.64 30.29
C LEU A 32 42.32 -7.01 30.23
N ALA A 33 42.25 -5.73 29.90
CA ALA A 33 40.99 -5.07 29.67
C ALA A 33 40.35 -5.83 28.50
N VAL A 34 39.30 -6.59 28.80
CA VAL A 34 38.44 -7.18 27.77
C VAL A 34 37.80 -5.99 27.09
N ILE A 35 38.33 -5.61 25.93
CA ILE A 35 37.73 -4.61 25.07
C ILE A 35 36.41 -5.23 24.63
N LYS A 36 35.30 -4.83 25.25
CA LYS A 36 33.97 -5.17 24.74
C LYS A 36 33.90 -4.61 23.33
N GLN A 37 33.59 -5.46 22.35
CA GLN A 37 33.33 -4.98 21.01
C GLN A 37 32.20 -3.94 21.07
N PRO A 38 32.27 -2.85 20.29
CA PRO A 38 31.17 -1.89 20.21
C PRO A 38 29.89 -2.64 19.86
N THR A 39 28.90 -2.62 20.75
CA THR A 39 27.58 -3.17 20.44
C THR A 39 26.95 -2.22 19.44
N GLN A 40 26.66 -2.70 18.23
CA GLN A 40 25.97 -1.92 17.22
C GLN A 40 24.60 -1.48 17.76
N SER A 41 24.28 -0.19 17.66
CA SER A 41 22.97 0.32 18.07
C SER A 41 21.89 -0.24 17.15
N TYR A 42 20.89 -0.92 17.73
CA TYR A 42 19.73 -1.38 16.96
C TYR A 42 18.95 -0.23 16.33
N ASP A 43 18.99 0.96 16.96
CA ASP A 43 18.25 2.11 16.47
C ASP A 43 18.91 2.68 15.21
N GLU A 44 20.23 2.89 15.24
CA GLU A 44 21.00 3.35 14.07
C GLU A 44 20.96 2.32 12.94
N MET A 45 21.14 1.03 13.25
CA MET A 45 21.09 -0.04 12.26
C MET A 45 19.73 -0.08 11.55
N SER A 46 18.64 -0.01 12.31
CA SER A 46 17.29 -0.04 11.74
C SER A 46 17.01 1.18 10.89
N LEU A 47 17.37 2.38 11.37
CA LEU A 47 17.19 3.63 10.63
C LEU A 47 18.01 3.63 9.33
N CYS A 48 19.29 3.24 9.37
CA CYS A 48 20.12 3.13 8.17
C CYS A 48 19.54 2.13 7.17
N TYR A 49 19.05 0.98 7.65
CA TYR A 49 18.37 0.00 6.79
C TYR A 49 17.12 0.61 6.14
N PHE A 50 16.27 1.28 6.93
CA PHE A 50 15.03 1.86 6.44
C PHE A 50 15.26 2.98 5.44
N VAL A 51 16.11 3.97 5.76
CA VAL A 51 16.41 5.09 4.86
C VAL A 51 17.02 4.60 3.55
N ARG A 52 17.95 3.64 3.61
CA ARG A 52 18.58 3.13 2.40
C ARG A 52 17.60 2.39 1.49
N ARG A 53 16.60 1.72 2.06
CA ARG A 53 15.74 0.78 1.34
C ARG A 53 14.33 1.29 1.01
N PHE A 54 13.78 2.17 1.84
CA PHE A 54 12.38 2.58 1.77
C PHE A 54 12.19 4.10 1.64
N VAL A 55 13.28 4.86 1.46
CA VAL A 55 13.22 6.30 1.20
C VAL A 55 13.83 6.56 -0.17
N SER A 56 13.04 7.15 -1.08
CA SER A 56 13.53 7.58 -2.38
C SER A 56 14.32 8.90 -2.24
N PRO A 57 15.37 9.11 -3.03
CA PRO A 57 16.04 10.40 -3.11
C PRO A 57 15.09 11.49 -3.65
N ASP A 58 15.35 12.74 -3.27
CA ASP A 58 14.71 13.91 -3.89
C ASP A 58 15.55 14.35 -5.10
N GLU A 59 15.06 14.08 -6.30
CA GLU A 59 15.72 14.45 -7.56
C GLU A 59 15.56 15.95 -7.90
N GLY A 60 14.75 16.69 -7.14
CA GLY A 60 14.61 18.14 -7.30
C GLY A 60 13.83 18.59 -8.54
N ASP A 61 13.27 17.65 -9.31
CA ASP A 61 12.51 17.89 -10.54
C ASP A 61 11.00 18.12 -10.28
N GLY A 62 10.59 18.16 -9.02
CA GLY A 62 9.21 18.37 -8.61
C GLY A 62 8.36 17.09 -8.57
N PHE A 63 8.91 15.95 -9.00
CA PHE A 63 8.25 14.65 -8.83
C PHE A 63 8.43 14.14 -7.39
N PRO A 64 7.38 13.73 -6.67
CA PRO A 64 7.52 13.29 -5.28
C PRO A 64 8.26 11.95 -5.17
N GLY A 65 9.32 11.92 -4.37
CA GLY A 65 9.92 10.66 -3.90
C GLY A 65 9.08 10.06 -2.77
N HIS A 66 9.11 8.73 -2.61
CA HIS A 66 8.50 8.11 -1.44
C HIS A 66 9.31 8.46 -0.20
N PHE A 67 8.69 9.17 0.75
CA PHE A 67 9.32 9.63 1.99
C PHE A 67 10.56 10.53 1.83
N SER A 68 10.78 11.15 0.67
CA SER A 68 11.91 12.06 0.42
C SER A 68 11.97 13.23 1.42
N PHE A 69 10.84 13.62 2.01
CA PHE A 69 10.77 14.63 3.05
C PHE A 69 11.42 14.24 4.40
N LEU A 70 11.58 12.95 4.72
CA LEU A 70 11.96 12.49 6.07
C LEU A 70 13.27 13.09 6.61
N PRO A 71 14.37 13.17 5.83
CA PRO A 71 15.61 13.81 6.28
C PRO A 71 15.40 15.21 6.86
N SER A 72 14.44 15.96 6.32
CA SER A 72 14.16 17.34 6.74
C SER A 72 13.35 17.46 8.04
N PHE A 73 12.83 16.34 8.58
CA PHE A 73 12.14 16.29 9.86
C PHE A 73 13.03 15.83 11.02
N PHE A 74 14.26 15.38 10.74
CA PHE A 74 15.20 15.00 11.79
C PHE A 74 15.89 16.24 12.37
N ASP A 75 15.44 16.69 13.54
CA ASP A 75 16.01 17.84 14.26
C ASP A 75 16.82 17.34 15.45
N HIS A 76 18.15 17.42 15.33
CA HIS A 76 19.11 16.94 16.32
C HIS A 76 19.04 17.68 17.66
N HIS A 77 18.25 18.76 17.76
CA HIS A 77 18.12 19.60 18.95
C HIS A 77 16.89 19.30 19.82
N LYS A 78 15.93 18.50 19.33
CA LYS A 78 14.77 18.05 20.10
C LYS A 78 14.93 16.56 20.40
N ASP A 79 14.82 16.17 21.67
CA ASP A 79 14.90 14.77 22.11
C ASP A 79 13.80 13.90 21.45
N GLY A 80 14.04 13.39 20.24
CA GLY A 80 13.20 12.39 19.58
C GLY A 80 11.81 12.92 19.21
N GLY A 81 11.71 13.70 18.13
CA GLY A 81 10.43 14.20 17.62
C GLY A 81 9.41 13.09 17.30
N LEU A 82 8.12 13.44 17.18
CA LEU A 82 7.06 12.47 16.89
C LEU A 82 7.34 11.69 15.59
N VAL A 83 7.75 12.40 14.53
CA VAL A 83 8.12 11.82 13.23
C VAL A 83 9.34 10.90 13.36
N GLU A 84 10.34 11.29 14.15
CA GLU A 84 11.55 10.48 14.35
C GLU A 84 11.23 9.17 15.08
N THR A 85 10.37 9.25 16.11
CA THR A 85 9.91 8.06 16.86
C THR A 85 9.05 7.16 15.96
N ALA A 86 8.22 7.73 15.09
CA ALA A 86 7.43 6.98 14.11
C ALA A 86 8.34 6.30 13.09
N THR A 87 9.34 7.00 12.57
CA THR A 87 10.31 6.45 11.62
C THR A 87 11.08 5.32 12.26
N LEU A 88 11.55 5.49 13.50
CA LEU A 88 12.26 4.45 14.23
C LEU A 88 11.39 3.22 14.47
N SER A 89 10.10 3.41 14.79
CA SER A 89 9.14 2.32 14.95
C SER A 89 8.99 1.47 13.69
N VAL A 90 8.78 2.13 12.55
CA VAL A 90 8.64 1.50 11.22
C VAL A 90 9.95 0.84 10.80
N ALA A 91 11.07 1.52 11.00
CA ALA A 91 12.40 1.03 10.66
C ALA A 91 12.77 -0.24 11.43
N GLN A 92 12.48 -0.29 12.73
CA GLN A 92 12.71 -1.47 13.56
C GLN A 92 11.82 -2.64 13.11
N LEU A 93 10.58 -2.39 12.68
CA LEU A 93 9.72 -3.45 12.15
C LEU A 93 10.23 -3.98 10.80
N ALA A 94 10.67 -3.07 9.92
CA ALA A 94 11.27 -3.44 8.63
C ALA A 94 12.53 -4.28 8.84
N ALA A 95 13.40 -3.87 9.75
CA ALA A 95 14.61 -4.60 10.12
C ALA A 95 14.28 -5.96 10.78
N TYR A 96 13.23 -6.04 11.61
CA TYR A 96 12.73 -7.31 12.11
C TYR A 96 12.28 -8.25 11.00
N ASN A 97 11.52 -7.75 10.01
CA ASN A 97 11.05 -8.58 8.90
C ASN A 97 12.20 -9.15 8.06
N HIS A 98 13.34 -8.45 8.02
CA HIS A 98 14.54 -8.91 7.33
C HIS A 98 15.43 -9.82 8.18
N LEU A 99 15.67 -9.48 9.45
CA LEU A 99 16.67 -10.13 10.31
C LEU A 99 16.08 -11.19 11.27
N GLY A 100 14.77 -11.14 11.53
CA GLY A 100 14.08 -12.06 12.45
C GLY A 100 14.38 -11.86 13.94
N ASN A 101 14.95 -10.72 14.34
CA ASN A 101 15.31 -10.47 15.75
C ASN A 101 14.12 -9.92 16.57
N GLU A 102 13.59 -10.73 17.49
CA GLU A 102 12.45 -10.38 18.36
C GLU A 102 12.66 -9.11 19.22
N GLU A 103 13.91 -8.72 19.52
CA GLU A 103 14.16 -7.47 20.23
C GLU A 103 13.75 -6.26 19.37
N LEU A 104 13.96 -6.32 18.05
CA LEU A 104 13.54 -5.28 17.10
C LEU A 104 12.02 -5.16 17.07
N ARG A 105 11.31 -6.29 17.06
CA ARG A 105 9.84 -6.33 17.14
C ARG A 105 9.33 -5.68 18.42
N THR A 106 9.92 -6.02 19.56
CA THR A 106 9.51 -5.49 20.87
C THR A 106 9.74 -3.97 20.94
N ARG A 107 10.91 -3.50 20.48
CA ARG A 107 11.23 -2.07 20.42
C ARG A 107 10.30 -1.31 19.48
N SER A 108 10.02 -1.89 18.31
CA SER A 108 9.10 -1.34 17.33
C SER A 108 7.70 -1.13 17.94
N LEU A 109 7.11 -2.15 18.57
CA LEU A 109 5.80 -2.05 19.23
C LEU A 109 5.78 -0.99 20.35
N ARG A 110 6.87 -0.90 21.13
CA ARG A 110 7.00 0.13 22.17
C ARG A 110 7.01 1.53 21.58
N ASN A 111 7.75 1.75 20.51
CA ASN A 111 7.81 3.05 19.82
C ASN A 111 6.49 3.37 19.13
N TYR A 112 5.85 2.40 18.47
CA TYR A 112 4.50 2.55 17.92
C TYR A 112 3.51 3.05 18.99
N GLY A 113 3.47 2.42 20.16
CA GLY A 113 2.61 2.86 21.27
C GLY A 113 2.93 4.26 21.79
N ARG A 114 4.20 4.69 21.76
CA ARG A 114 4.59 6.08 22.08
C ARG A 114 4.08 7.07 21.04
N VAL A 115 4.18 6.71 19.76
CA VAL A 115 3.74 7.54 18.64
C VAL A 115 2.24 7.74 18.69
N ILE A 116 1.45 6.69 18.93
CA ILE A 116 -0.01 6.81 19.06
C ILE A 116 -0.39 7.79 20.18
N LYS A 117 0.26 7.70 21.35
CA LYS A 117 0.00 8.62 22.47
C LYS A 117 0.40 10.06 22.15
N GLY A 118 1.55 10.26 21.50
CA GLY A 118 2.00 11.60 21.10
C GLY A 118 1.10 12.20 20.02
N LEU A 119 0.72 11.41 19.02
CA LEU A 119 -0.20 11.82 17.96
C LEU A 119 -1.56 12.22 18.54
N GLN A 120 -2.12 11.44 19.46
CA GLN A 120 -3.37 11.79 20.16
C GLN A 120 -3.30 13.14 20.88
N GLN A 121 -2.15 13.48 21.45
CA GLN A 121 -1.96 14.79 22.10
C GLN A 121 -1.85 15.91 21.05
N SER A 122 -1.12 15.70 19.96
CA SER A 122 -0.95 16.70 18.90
C SER A 122 -2.26 17.01 18.18
N ILE A 123 -3.10 16.01 17.90
CA ILE A 123 -4.39 16.23 17.21
C ILE A 123 -5.45 16.92 18.09
N GLN A 124 -5.28 16.92 19.42
CA GLN A 124 -6.17 17.64 20.34
C GLN A 124 -5.95 19.16 20.32
N SER A 125 -4.80 19.62 19.81
CA SER A 125 -4.52 21.04 19.61
C SER A 125 -4.77 21.42 18.16
N ASP A 126 -5.64 22.39 17.93
CA ASP A 126 -6.04 22.82 16.58
C ASP A 126 -4.85 23.25 15.71
N ASP A 127 -3.91 24.00 16.27
CA ASP A 127 -2.73 24.47 15.54
C ASP A 127 -1.76 23.33 15.22
N GLN A 128 -1.54 22.39 16.15
CA GLN A 128 -0.61 21.28 15.95
C GLN A 128 -1.20 20.19 15.04
N ALA A 129 -2.52 19.99 15.04
CA ALA A 129 -3.18 19.02 14.17
C ALA A 129 -2.92 19.28 12.68
N LEU A 130 -2.64 20.54 12.31
CA LEU A 130 -2.39 20.96 10.94
C LEU A 130 -0.89 21.01 10.58
N ASP A 131 0.02 20.64 11.50
CA ASP A 131 1.47 20.63 11.27
C ASP A 131 1.89 19.43 10.41
N ASP A 132 2.68 19.66 9.35
CA ASP A 132 3.20 18.64 8.41
C ASP A 132 3.77 17.39 9.10
N SER A 133 4.34 17.55 10.30
CA SER A 133 4.81 16.43 11.12
C SER A 133 3.72 15.42 11.49
N VAL A 134 2.46 15.86 11.64
CA VAL A 134 1.30 14.99 11.91
C VAL A 134 0.99 14.11 10.71
N ILE A 135 0.92 14.68 9.50
CA ILE A 135 0.66 13.92 8.27
C ILE A 135 1.80 12.96 7.97
N ALA A 136 3.05 13.42 8.08
CA ALA A 136 4.23 12.57 7.98
C ALA A 136 4.18 11.38 8.95
N THR A 137 3.81 11.63 10.21
CA THR A 137 3.65 10.58 11.23
C THR A 137 2.58 9.56 10.84
N ILE A 138 1.42 10.02 10.36
CA ILE A 138 0.32 9.13 9.95
C ILE A 138 0.70 8.29 8.73
N LEU A 139 1.41 8.84 7.74
CA LEU A 139 1.90 8.08 6.58
C LEU A 139 2.88 6.96 7.01
N LEU A 140 3.75 7.24 7.99
CA LEU A 140 4.62 6.23 8.58
C LEU A 140 3.82 5.14 9.33
N LEU A 141 2.77 5.51 10.06
CA LEU A 141 1.88 4.54 10.73
C LEU A 141 1.08 3.68 9.74
N CYS A 142 0.67 4.26 8.61
CA CYS A 142 0.10 3.50 7.48
C CYS A 142 1.12 2.48 6.94
N THR A 143 2.37 2.88 6.75
CA THR A 143 3.46 1.98 6.29
C THR A 143 3.77 0.89 7.31
N TYR A 144 3.71 1.22 8.61
CA TYR A 144 3.83 0.24 9.69
C TYR A 144 2.84 -0.91 9.51
N LYS A 145 1.59 -0.58 9.14
CA LYS A 145 0.55 -1.59 8.92
C LYS A 145 0.88 -2.52 7.76
N ASP A 146 1.45 -2.00 6.68
CA ASP A 146 1.89 -2.82 5.54
C ASP A 146 2.99 -3.81 5.92
N PHE A 147 3.93 -3.39 6.76
CA PHE A 147 5.01 -4.25 7.27
C PHE A 147 4.54 -5.23 8.33
N SER A 148 3.55 -4.87 9.15
CA SER A 148 3.00 -5.77 10.18
C SER A 148 2.18 -6.90 9.56
N GLY A 149 1.58 -6.66 8.39
CA GLY A 149 0.61 -7.56 7.76
C GLY A 149 -0.79 -7.47 8.37
N GLU A 150 -1.01 -6.58 9.35
CA GLU A 150 -2.30 -6.36 10.01
C GLU A 150 -3.24 -5.42 9.23
N GLY A 151 -2.80 -4.83 8.12
CA GLY A 151 -3.49 -3.72 7.44
C GLY A 151 -4.68 -4.09 6.55
N LEU A 152 -5.39 -5.21 6.77
CA LEU A 152 -6.55 -5.56 5.95
C LEU A 152 -7.74 -5.95 6.81
N GLY A 153 -8.68 -4.99 6.95
CA GLY A 153 -9.89 -5.16 7.73
C GLY A 153 -9.70 -4.88 9.23
N ASP A 154 -8.62 -4.18 9.60
CA ASP A 154 -8.44 -3.71 10.97
C ASP A 154 -9.32 -2.47 11.19
N PRO A 155 -10.26 -2.47 12.15
CA PRO A 155 -11.05 -1.27 12.47
C PRO A 155 -10.18 -0.10 12.98
N ASN A 156 -8.89 -0.32 13.30
CA ASN A 156 -7.95 0.67 13.80
C ASN A 156 -7.03 1.24 12.71
N GLU A 157 -7.52 1.37 11.48
CA GLU A 157 -6.73 1.93 10.38
C GLU A 157 -6.57 3.46 10.47
N HIS A 158 -5.39 3.94 10.04
CA HIS A 158 -5.01 5.36 10.15
C HIS A 158 -5.47 6.20 8.96
N ALA A 159 -5.90 5.57 7.87
CA ALA A 159 -6.25 6.23 6.62
C ALA A 159 -7.49 7.13 6.73
N SER A 160 -8.52 6.72 7.48
CA SER A 160 -9.70 7.57 7.71
C SER A 160 -9.33 8.86 8.45
N GLY A 161 -8.49 8.76 9.49
CA GLY A 161 -7.96 9.92 10.20
C GLY A 161 -7.10 10.83 9.30
N LEU A 162 -6.32 10.23 8.39
CA LEU A 162 -5.56 10.96 7.37
C LEU A 162 -6.48 11.81 6.50
N PHE A 163 -7.58 11.24 5.99
CA PHE A 163 -8.56 11.96 5.16
C PHE A 163 -9.09 13.21 5.85
N TYR A 164 -9.61 13.08 7.08
CA TYR A 164 -10.21 14.22 7.80
C TYR A 164 -9.20 15.32 8.12
N LEU A 165 -7.94 14.96 8.37
CA LEU A 165 -6.88 15.96 8.59
C LEU A 165 -6.51 16.71 7.31
N LEU A 166 -6.46 16.02 6.16
CA LEU A 166 -6.22 16.67 4.87
C LEU A 166 -7.38 17.60 4.50
N GLU A 167 -8.62 17.16 4.72
CA GLU A 167 -9.82 17.98 4.49
C GLU A 167 -9.79 19.25 5.35
N ARG A 168 -9.44 19.09 6.64
CA ARG A 168 -9.34 20.21 7.58
C ARG A 168 -8.23 21.20 7.22
N ARG A 169 -7.09 20.74 6.70
CA ARG A 169 -6.02 21.61 6.19
C ARG A 169 -6.45 22.42 4.97
N GLY A 170 -7.34 21.85 4.16
CA GLY A 170 -7.90 22.50 2.99
C GLY A 170 -6.88 22.78 1.88
N PRO A 171 -7.28 23.53 0.84
CA PRO A 171 -6.46 23.71 -0.37
C PRO A 171 -5.15 24.46 -0.17
N SER A 172 -4.97 25.22 0.92
CA SER A 172 -3.74 25.97 1.16
C SER A 172 -2.51 25.07 1.40
N GLN A 173 -2.71 23.80 1.78
CA GLN A 173 -1.63 22.87 2.08
C GLN A 173 -0.69 22.63 0.88
N ILE A 174 -1.22 22.64 -0.33
CA ILE A 174 -0.42 22.45 -1.55
C ILE A 174 0.32 23.72 -1.98
N GLY A 175 0.11 24.86 -1.30
CA GLY A 175 0.79 26.13 -1.59
C GLY A 175 2.28 26.11 -1.24
N THR A 176 2.73 25.08 -0.53
CA THR A 176 4.15 24.86 -0.23
C THR A 176 4.62 23.55 -0.87
N ARG A 177 5.91 23.49 -1.25
CA ARG A 177 6.50 22.27 -1.83
C ARG A 177 6.29 21.04 -0.92
N ARG A 178 6.56 21.19 0.38
CA ARG A 178 6.43 20.11 1.38
C ARG A 178 4.97 19.67 1.54
N GLY A 179 4.05 20.62 1.69
CA GLY A 179 2.65 20.29 1.84
C GLY A 179 2.06 19.63 0.58
N ALA A 180 2.49 20.03 -0.62
CA ALA A 180 2.13 19.36 -1.87
C ALA A 180 2.65 17.91 -1.95
N GLU A 181 3.91 17.68 -1.59
CA GLU A 181 4.52 16.35 -1.52
C GLU A 181 3.77 15.43 -0.54
N LEU A 182 3.49 15.91 0.68
CA LEU A 182 2.74 15.17 1.70
C LEU A 182 1.32 14.89 1.26
N PHE A 183 0.65 15.87 0.66
CA PHE A 183 -0.71 15.73 0.15
C PHE A 183 -0.78 14.65 -0.94
N LEU A 184 0.17 14.66 -1.88
CA LEU A 184 0.25 13.69 -2.97
C LEU A 184 0.48 12.25 -2.47
N LEU A 185 1.43 12.06 -1.56
CA LEU A 185 1.67 10.75 -0.92
C LEU A 185 0.47 10.29 -0.11
N ALA A 186 -0.23 11.21 0.55
CA ALA A 186 -1.43 10.91 1.31
C ALA A 186 -2.62 10.54 0.44
N LEU A 187 -2.83 11.24 -0.68
CA LEU A 187 -3.81 10.85 -1.69
C LEU A 187 -3.54 9.44 -2.20
N LEU A 188 -2.30 9.15 -2.59
CA LEU A 188 -1.92 7.81 -3.04
C LEU A 188 -2.23 6.75 -1.99
N ARG A 189 -1.96 7.04 -0.70
CA ARG A 189 -2.30 6.12 0.39
C ARG A 189 -3.81 5.93 0.54
N LEU A 190 -4.59 7.01 0.45
CA LEU A 190 -6.05 6.96 0.53
C LEU A 190 -6.66 6.19 -0.64
N GLN A 191 -6.13 6.34 -1.86
CA GLN A 191 -6.56 5.56 -3.02
C GLN A 191 -6.36 4.07 -2.80
N ILE A 192 -5.18 3.67 -2.30
CA ILE A 192 -4.90 2.27 -1.95
C ILE A 192 -5.87 1.79 -0.87
N TYR A 193 -6.10 2.58 0.18
CA TYR A 193 -7.04 2.23 1.24
C TYR A 193 -8.46 2.01 0.72
N SER A 194 -8.99 2.99 -0.03
CA SER A 194 -10.33 2.94 -0.61
C SER A 194 -10.48 1.77 -1.58
N PHE A 195 -9.45 1.49 -2.38
CA PHE A 195 -9.40 0.31 -3.22
C PHE A 195 -9.52 -1.00 -2.42
N LEU A 196 -8.73 -1.16 -1.35
CA LEU A 196 -8.72 -2.38 -0.55
C LEU A 196 -10.03 -2.62 0.20
N HIS A 197 -10.70 -1.54 0.63
CA HIS A 197 -11.94 -1.61 1.40
C HIS A 197 -13.20 -1.62 0.52
N GLY A 198 -13.07 -1.28 -0.77
CA GLY A 198 -14.21 -1.09 -1.66
C GLY A 198 -15.10 0.08 -1.24
N ASP A 199 -14.49 1.12 -0.66
CA ASP A 199 -15.16 2.29 -0.09
C ASP A 199 -14.61 3.57 -0.73
N ASP A 200 -15.48 4.34 -1.38
CA ASP A 200 -15.14 5.59 -2.06
C ASP A 200 -15.24 6.83 -1.14
N THR A 201 -15.58 6.68 0.13
CA THR A 201 -15.73 7.78 1.10
C THR A 201 -14.46 8.63 1.24
N TYR A 202 -13.29 8.00 1.14
CA TYR A 202 -12.01 8.61 1.51
C TYR A 202 -11.11 9.00 0.32
N THR A 203 -11.65 9.14 -0.89
CA THR A 203 -10.82 9.21 -2.11
C THR A 203 -10.30 10.61 -2.48
N ASP A 204 -11.00 11.70 -2.17
CA ASP A 204 -10.59 13.07 -2.58
C ASP A 204 -10.89 14.13 -1.50
N PRO A 205 -10.03 14.25 -0.46
CA PRO A 205 -10.17 15.25 0.59
C PRO A 205 -10.28 16.66 0.03
N GLY A 206 -11.41 17.33 0.29
CA GLY A 206 -11.68 18.69 -0.17
C GLY A 206 -11.82 18.86 -1.69
N ALA A 207 -12.02 17.76 -2.44
CA ALA A 207 -12.10 17.74 -3.91
C ALA A 207 -10.87 18.36 -4.62
N ILE A 208 -9.72 18.42 -3.94
CA ILE A 208 -8.53 19.14 -4.42
C ILE A 208 -7.97 18.45 -5.67
N ALA A 209 -7.91 17.12 -5.69
CA ALA A 209 -7.39 16.39 -6.86
C ALA A 209 -8.29 16.62 -8.08
N THR A 210 -9.61 16.62 -7.87
CA THR A 210 -10.59 16.89 -8.95
C THR A 210 -10.42 18.30 -9.53
N VAL A 211 -10.26 19.32 -8.69
CA VAL A 211 -10.14 20.71 -9.15
C VAL A 211 -8.81 20.95 -9.87
N ILE A 212 -7.70 20.44 -9.33
CA ILE A 212 -6.37 20.71 -9.88
C ILE A 212 -6.03 19.78 -11.03
N GLY A 213 -6.62 18.60 -11.07
CA GLY A 213 -6.52 17.66 -12.19
C GLY A 213 -7.01 18.25 -13.52
N ILE A 214 -7.70 19.38 -13.52
CA ILE A 214 -8.01 20.14 -14.75
C ILE A 214 -6.73 20.62 -15.45
N PHE A 215 -5.68 20.93 -14.68
CA PHE A 215 -4.45 21.56 -15.17
C PHE A 215 -3.23 20.66 -15.07
N ASP A 216 -3.25 19.66 -14.19
CA ASP A 216 -2.11 18.80 -13.92
C ASP A 216 -2.47 17.32 -14.19
N PRO A 217 -1.86 16.67 -15.20
CA PRO A 217 -2.16 15.27 -15.52
C PRO A 217 -1.86 14.29 -14.39
N LEU A 218 -0.87 14.53 -13.51
CA LEU A 218 -0.58 13.64 -12.39
C LEU A 218 -1.73 13.67 -11.36
N LEU A 219 -2.19 14.86 -10.99
CA LEU A 219 -3.36 15.01 -10.11
C LEU A 219 -4.65 14.55 -10.79
N ARG A 220 -4.77 14.73 -12.11
CA ARG A 220 -5.89 14.17 -12.88
C ARG A 220 -5.95 12.66 -12.78
N ALA A 221 -4.80 11.99 -12.87
CA ALA A 221 -4.72 10.53 -12.69
C ALA A 221 -5.32 10.11 -11.34
N LEU A 222 -5.02 10.82 -10.25
CA LEU A 222 -5.60 10.52 -8.93
C LEU A 222 -7.10 10.77 -8.86
N ALA A 223 -7.58 11.89 -9.43
CA ALA A 223 -9.02 12.14 -9.54
C ALA A 223 -9.75 11.05 -10.35
N MET A 224 -9.13 10.55 -11.41
CA MET A 224 -9.62 9.43 -12.21
C MET A 224 -9.68 8.12 -11.41
N MET A 225 -8.71 7.87 -10.53
CA MET A 225 -8.75 6.74 -9.58
C MET A 225 -9.94 6.87 -8.61
N SER A 226 -10.16 8.06 -8.03
CA SER A 226 -11.32 8.33 -7.17
C SER A 226 -12.64 8.07 -7.89
N LYS A 227 -12.79 8.64 -9.10
CA LYS A 227 -14.02 8.48 -9.91
C LYS A 227 -14.28 7.02 -10.24
N THR A 228 -13.23 6.26 -10.54
CA THR A 228 -13.33 4.81 -10.80
C THR A 228 -13.90 4.06 -9.60
N LEU A 229 -13.47 4.37 -8.39
CA LEU A 229 -13.96 3.74 -7.16
C LEU A 229 -15.44 4.07 -6.93
N SER A 230 -15.85 5.32 -7.20
CA SER A 230 -17.26 5.71 -7.08
C SER A 230 -18.16 5.04 -8.13
N LEU A 231 -17.70 4.95 -9.38
CA LEU A 231 -18.41 4.21 -10.44
C LEU A 231 -18.55 2.73 -10.09
N ARG A 232 -17.49 2.12 -9.56
CA ARG A 232 -17.53 0.75 -9.04
C ARG A 232 -18.58 0.63 -7.94
N HIS A 233 -18.55 1.49 -6.92
CA HIS A 233 -19.51 1.45 -5.82
C HIS A 233 -20.96 1.52 -6.31
N ARG A 234 -21.26 2.46 -7.22
CA ARG A 234 -22.58 2.60 -7.85
C ARG A 234 -23.00 1.36 -8.65
N LEU A 235 -22.11 0.78 -9.47
CA LEU A 235 -22.39 -0.47 -10.18
C LEU A 235 -22.75 -1.61 -9.21
N PHE A 236 -22.02 -1.72 -8.10
CA PHE A 236 -22.31 -2.73 -7.08
C PHE A 236 -23.64 -2.50 -6.36
N GLN A 237 -24.02 -1.25 -6.10
CA GLN A 237 -25.32 -0.92 -5.52
C GLN A 237 -26.47 -1.35 -6.44
N PHE A 238 -26.36 -1.11 -7.75
CA PHE A 238 -27.35 -1.59 -8.73
C PHE A 238 -27.49 -3.11 -8.69
N ILE A 239 -26.38 -3.86 -8.73
CA ILE A 239 -26.39 -5.33 -8.65
C ILE A 239 -27.10 -5.82 -7.39
N GLN A 240 -26.84 -5.19 -6.24
CA GLN A 240 -27.49 -5.59 -4.99
C GLN A 240 -29.00 -5.31 -5.01
N SER A 241 -29.41 -4.13 -5.46
CA SER A 241 -30.82 -3.75 -5.56
C SER A 241 -31.62 -4.74 -6.42
N ASP A 242 -31.10 -5.13 -7.59
CA ASP A 242 -31.75 -6.10 -8.49
C ASP A 242 -31.93 -7.47 -7.84
N ILE A 243 -30.88 -7.97 -7.17
CA ILE A 243 -30.93 -9.26 -6.46
C ILE A 243 -31.98 -9.21 -5.33
N PHE A 244 -32.05 -8.12 -4.56
CA PHE A 244 -33.01 -8.00 -3.46
C PHE A 244 -34.46 -7.82 -3.93
N GLN A 245 -34.69 -7.10 -5.04
CA GLN A 245 -36.03 -6.91 -5.60
C GLN A 245 -36.64 -8.21 -6.13
N GLN A 246 -35.84 -9.14 -6.66
CA GLN A 246 -36.35 -10.44 -7.12
C GLN A 246 -36.64 -11.46 -6.00
N ILE A 247 -35.98 -11.34 -4.84
CA ILE A 247 -36.23 -12.22 -3.68
C ILE A 247 -37.45 -11.75 -2.86
N GLY A 248 -37.80 -10.45 -2.93
CA GLY A 248 -39.01 -9.88 -2.35
C GLY A 248 -40.25 -10.04 -3.25
N SER A 249 -41.45 -10.18 -2.68
CA SER A 249 -42.68 -10.31 -3.47
C SER A 249 -42.91 -9.13 -4.43
N PRO A 250 -43.35 -9.38 -5.68
CA PRO A 250 -43.55 -8.34 -6.69
C PRO A 250 -44.80 -7.52 -6.35
N SER A 251 -44.64 -6.39 -5.68
CA SER A 251 -45.72 -5.43 -5.50
C SER A 251 -45.19 -4.01 -5.42
N ALA A 252 -45.05 -3.39 -6.60
CA ALA A 252 -45.58 -2.07 -6.95
C ALA A 252 -45.01 -1.63 -8.30
N THR A 253 -45.81 -1.82 -9.35
CA THR A 253 -45.53 -1.34 -10.71
C THR A 253 -45.71 0.18 -10.77
N SER A 254 -44.65 0.96 -10.53
CA SER A 254 -44.61 2.39 -10.91
C SER A 254 -43.23 3.06 -11.03
N GLU A 255 -42.10 2.34 -10.88
CA GLU A 255 -40.75 2.97 -10.85
C GLU A 255 -39.81 2.57 -12.01
N THR A 256 -40.27 1.77 -12.98
CA THR A 256 -39.38 1.07 -13.94
C THR A 256 -38.70 1.93 -15.01
N SER A 257 -39.16 3.14 -15.33
CA SER A 257 -38.52 3.96 -16.38
C SER A 257 -37.35 4.79 -15.88
N SER A 258 -37.41 5.28 -14.64
CA SER A 258 -36.36 6.13 -14.07
C SER A 258 -35.08 5.34 -13.76
N ASP A 259 -35.23 4.08 -13.37
CA ASP A 259 -34.12 3.22 -12.98
C ASP A 259 -33.30 2.75 -14.18
N ALA A 260 -33.97 2.38 -15.29
CA ALA A 260 -33.33 2.02 -16.55
C ALA A 260 -32.55 3.19 -17.20
N ASP A 261 -33.07 4.42 -17.09
CA ASP A 261 -32.36 5.62 -17.55
C ASP A 261 -31.12 5.90 -16.67
N GLN A 262 -31.21 5.67 -15.37
CA GLN A 262 -30.09 5.83 -14.43
C GLN A 262 -28.99 4.78 -14.64
N GLU A 263 -29.38 3.53 -14.90
CA GLU A 263 -28.48 2.44 -15.28
C GLU A 263 -27.73 2.78 -16.57
N ARG A 264 -28.45 3.25 -17.60
CA ARG A 264 -27.86 3.64 -18.88
C ARG A 264 -26.84 4.77 -18.71
N LEU A 265 -27.18 5.78 -17.93
CA LEU A 265 -26.28 6.89 -17.62
C LEU A 265 -25.03 6.40 -16.88
N LEU A 266 -25.18 5.51 -15.90
CA LEU A 266 -24.05 4.92 -15.19
C LEU A 266 -23.12 4.13 -16.12
N LEU A 267 -23.67 3.30 -17.01
CA LEU A 267 -22.88 2.57 -17.99
C LEU A 267 -22.15 3.51 -18.95
N GLN A 268 -22.83 4.57 -19.41
CA GLN A 268 -22.21 5.61 -20.23
C GLN A 268 -21.06 6.29 -19.47
N GLU A 269 -21.25 6.68 -18.22
CA GLU A 269 -20.19 7.26 -17.38
C GLU A 269 -18.98 6.32 -17.22
N CYS A 270 -19.21 5.00 -17.18
CA CYS A 270 -18.13 4.01 -17.13
C CYS A 270 -17.34 3.96 -18.44
N PHE A 271 -18.01 3.98 -19.60
CA PHE A 271 -17.33 4.03 -20.89
C PHE A 271 -16.61 5.36 -21.10
N ASP A 272 -17.23 6.49 -20.75
CA ASP A 272 -16.59 7.82 -20.78
C ASP A 272 -15.34 7.86 -19.89
N MET A 273 -15.36 7.14 -18.76
CA MET A 273 -14.19 7.01 -17.89
C MET A 273 -13.07 6.17 -18.52
N LEU A 274 -13.39 5.11 -19.27
CA LEU A 274 -12.41 4.35 -20.05
C LEU A 274 -11.78 5.20 -21.16
N ASP A 275 -12.58 6.01 -21.84
CA ASP A 275 -12.08 6.97 -22.83
C ASP A 275 -11.19 8.02 -22.18
N GLY A 276 -11.56 8.52 -21.00
CA GLY A 276 -10.72 9.41 -20.19
C GLY A 276 -9.35 8.81 -19.85
N PHE A 277 -9.23 7.50 -19.63
CA PHE A 277 -7.92 6.83 -19.49
C PHE A 277 -7.09 6.86 -20.78
N ASN A 278 -7.74 6.70 -21.94
CA ASN A 278 -7.05 6.77 -23.23
C ASN A 278 -6.55 8.20 -23.53
N ASP A 279 -7.38 9.21 -23.24
CA ASP A 279 -7.02 10.61 -23.40
C ASP A 279 -5.88 11.00 -22.44
N TRP A 280 -5.95 10.52 -21.20
CA TRP A 280 -4.90 10.72 -20.21
C TRP A 280 -3.56 10.17 -20.67
N ASP A 281 -3.52 8.96 -21.25
CA ASP A 281 -2.26 8.37 -21.76
C ASP A 281 -1.58 9.28 -22.78
N CYS A 282 -2.36 9.88 -23.70
CA CYS A 282 -1.84 10.78 -24.74
C CYS A 282 -1.35 12.11 -24.17
N GLU A 283 -2.15 12.74 -23.31
CA GLU A 283 -1.84 14.05 -22.75
C GLU A 283 -0.70 13.99 -21.73
N ALA A 284 -0.69 12.96 -20.88
CA ALA A 284 0.36 12.76 -19.88
C ALA A 284 1.72 12.52 -20.54
N ALA A 285 1.79 11.84 -21.69
CA ALA A 285 3.03 11.69 -22.44
C ALA A 285 3.65 13.06 -22.80
N THR A 286 2.83 13.98 -23.32
CA THR A 286 3.27 15.33 -23.70
C THR A 286 3.68 16.14 -22.47
N TYR A 287 2.88 16.09 -21.41
CA TYR A 287 3.20 16.78 -20.16
C TYR A 287 4.51 16.28 -19.55
N TRP A 288 4.75 14.97 -19.49
CA TRP A 288 5.99 14.42 -18.94
C TRP A 288 7.21 14.93 -19.70
N GLN A 289 7.15 14.98 -21.03
CA GLN A 289 8.25 15.47 -21.87
C GLN A 289 8.56 16.95 -21.64
N MET A 290 7.54 17.76 -21.33
CA MET A 290 7.69 19.20 -21.10
C MET A 290 8.11 19.53 -19.67
N THR A 291 7.68 18.72 -18.70
CA THR A 291 7.82 19.02 -17.27
C THR A 291 9.04 18.35 -16.65
N PHE A 292 9.34 17.10 -17.04
CA PHE A 292 10.38 16.29 -16.40
C PHE A 292 11.51 15.97 -17.38
N GLU A 293 12.72 16.36 -17.02
CA GLU A 293 13.89 16.10 -17.85
C GLU A 293 14.34 14.63 -17.72
N GLY A 294 14.41 13.91 -18.85
CA GLY A 294 15.00 12.56 -18.90
C GLY A 294 14.14 11.43 -18.33
N ARG A 295 12.90 11.70 -17.91
CA ARG A 295 11.97 10.66 -17.43
C ARG A 295 11.35 9.87 -18.58
N GLY A 296 11.01 8.61 -18.30
CA GLY A 296 10.17 7.81 -19.19
C GLY A 296 8.79 8.45 -19.30
N VAL A 297 8.13 8.31 -20.46
CA VAL A 297 6.83 8.97 -20.67
C VAL A 297 5.70 7.94 -20.60
N PRO A 298 4.53 8.31 -20.03
CA PRO A 298 3.31 7.51 -20.16
C PRO A 298 3.06 7.11 -21.61
N THR A 299 2.53 5.90 -21.81
CA THR A 299 2.23 5.33 -23.13
C THR A 299 0.81 4.81 -23.17
N VAL A 300 0.29 4.59 -24.37
CA VAL A 300 -1.04 4.03 -24.58
C VAL A 300 -1.12 2.60 -24.05
N LEU A 301 -2.29 2.20 -23.55
CA LEU A 301 -2.56 0.85 -23.07
C LEU A 301 -2.03 -0.26 -24.00
N GLY A 302 -1.20 -1.13 -23.45
CA GLY A 302 -0.68 -2.32 -24.14
C GLY A 302 0.56 -2.05 -25.00
N GLU A 303 1.05 -0.81 -25.06
CA GLU A 303 2.25 -0.46 -25.83
C GLU A 303 3.53 -0.48 -25.02
N MET A 304 3.46 -0.60 -23.68
CA MET A 304 4.67 -0.55 -22.83
C MET A 304 5.66 -1.66 -23.17
N GLY A 305 5.15 -2.87 -23.43
CA GLY A 305 5.95 -4.04 -23.80
C GLY A 305 6.54 -3.99 -25.21
N ALA A 306 6.20 -2.99 -26.04
CA ALA A 306 6.65 -2.91 -27.43
C ALA A 306 8.12 -2.47 -27.59
N GLY A 307 8.85 -2.23 -26.49
CA GLY A 307 10.31 -2.02 -26.48
C GLY A 307 10.76 -0.65 -26.99
N LYS A 308 9.87 0.35 -27.01
CA LYS A 308 10.18 1.71 -27.51
C LYS A 308 10.60 2.70 -26.42
N MET A 309 10.34 2.39 -25.15
CA MET A 309 10.51 3.30 -24.03
C MET A 309 11.04 2.54 -22.80
N HIS A 310 11.87 3.23 -22.02
CA HIS A 310 12.33 2.79 -20.71
C HIS A 310 11.80 3.74 -19.65
N TYR A 311 11.57 3.23 -18.45
CA TYR A 311 10.92 3.96 -17.37
C TYR A 311 11.87 4.15 -16.19
N ASP A 312 11.82 5.33 -15.57
CA ASP A 312 12.30 5.51 -14.20
C ASP A 312 11.32 4.87 -13.20
N ALA A 313 11.79 4.67 -11.96
CA ALA A 313 11.05 3.94 -10.93
C ALA A 313 9.74 4.63 -10.56
N GLU A 314 9.74 5.97 -10.44
CA GLU A 314 8.56 6.71 -10.03
C GLU A 314 7.50 6.76 -11.14
N THR A 315 7.89 6.99 -12.39
CA THR A 315 6.97 6.90 -13.53
C THR A 315 6.38 5.50 -13.65
N ALA A 316 7.19 4.45 -13.49
CA ALA A 316 6.71 3.07 -13.48
C ALA A 316 5.66 2.82 -12.38
N CYS A 317 5.86 3.38 -11.17
CA CYS A 317 4.87 3.30 -10.09
C CYS A 317 3.54 3.98 -10.46
N ILE A 318 3.58 5.19 -11.02
CA ILE A 318 2.37 5.90 -11.47
C ILE A 318 1.64 5.11 -12.55
N MET A 319 2.36 4.56 -13.52
CA MET A 319 1.74 3.73 -14.56
C MET A 319 1.06 2.50 -13.95
N ILE A 320 1.68 1.81 -13.00
CA ILE A 320 1.07 0.67 -12.31
C ILE A 320 -0.22 1.10 -11.59
N LEU A 321 -0.22 2.24 -10.91
CA LEU A 321 -1.38 2.75 -10.17
C LEU A 321 -2.53 3.13 -11.11
N VAL A 322 -2.26 3.89 -12.17
CA VAL A 322 -3.27 4.29 -13.16
C VAL A 322 -3.85 3.06 -13.87
N ARG A 323 -3.00 2.10 -14.27
CA ARG A 323 -3.45 0.84 -14.86
C ARG A 323 -4.26 -0.01 -13.88
N SER A 324 -3.95 0.05 -12.58
CA SER A 324 -4.74 -0.65 -11.56
C SER A 324 -6.15 -0.05 -11.43
N ALA A 325 -6.31 1.27 -11.51
CA ALA A 325 -7.63 1.88 -11.54
C ALA A 325 -8.42 1.48 -12.79
N ARG A 326 -7.83 1.56 -13.98
CA ARG A 326 -8.48 1.07 -15.20
C ARG A 326 -8.90 -0.40 -15.08
N LEU A 327 -8.03 -1.26 -14.52
CA LEU A 327 -8.33 -2.67 -14.27
C LEU A 327 -9.53 -2.86 -13.32
N ILE A 328 -9.63 -2.06 -12.25
CA ILE A 328 -10.77 -2.08 -11.32
C ILE A 328 -12.07 -1.77 -12.04
N LEU A 329 -12.09 -0.74 -12.90
CA LEU A 329 -13.29 -0.37 -13.65
C LEU A 329 -13.71 -1.47 -14.63
N LEU A 330 -12.76 -1.96 -15.42
CA LEU A 330 -12.98 -3.04 -16.39
C LEU A 330 -13.58 -4.29 -15.71
N GLN A 331 -13.00 -4.71 -14.58
CA GLN A 331 -13.53 -5.82 -13.80
C GLN A 331 -14.94 -5.56 -13.26
N SER A 332 -15.21 -4.33 -12.81
CA SER A 332 -16.52 -3.97 -12.25
C SER A 332 -17.60 -4.03 -13.33
N MET A 333 -17.31 -3.54 -14.54
CA MET A 333 -18.21 -3.63 -15.70
C MET A 333 -18.44 -5.08 -16.15
N LEU A 334 -17.38 -5.90 -16.20
CA LEU A 334 -17.50 -7.32 -16.57
C LEU A 334 -18.31 -8.12 -15.55
N LEU A 335 -18.11 -7.85 -14.25
CA LEU A 335 -18.90 -8.47 -13.18
C LEU A 335 -20.37 -8.06 -13.24
N TYR A 336 -20.62 -6.78 -13.50
CA TYR A 336 -21.98 -6.24 -13.68
C TYR A 336 -22.70 -7.00 -14.80
N GLN A 337 -22.09 -7.07 -15.99
CA GLN A 337 -22.63 -7.77 -17.14
C GLN A 337 -22.85 -9.27 -16.89
N THR A 338 -21.89 -9.95 -16.25
CA THR A 338 -22.02 -11.38 -15.93
C THR A 338 -23.19 -11.63 -14.99
N THR A 339 -23.44 -10.70 -14.05
CA THR A 339 -24.55 -10.82 -13.10
C THR A 339 -25.90 -10.62 -13.78
N LEU A 340 -26.03 -9.65 -14.69
CA LEU A 340 -27.26 -9.46 -15.46
C LEU A 340 -27.64 -10.68 -16.31
N GLN A 341 -26.67 -11.31 -16.98
CA GLN A 341 -26.93 -12.49 -17.81
C GLN A 341 -27.49 -13.69 -17.02
N THR A 342 -27.21 -13.78 -15.73
CA THR A 342 -27.69 -14.87 -14.88
C THR A 342 -29.09 -14.63 -14.29
N VAL A 343 -29.58 -13.40 -14.35
CA VAL A 343 -30.78 -12.94 -13.64
C VAL A 343 -31.99 -12.80 -14.57
N ASP A 344 -31.78 -12.69 -15.89
CA ASP A 344 -32.86 -12.50 -16.85
C ASP A 344 -32.56 -13.16 -18.21
N ASP A 345 -33.33 -14.18 -18.58
CA ASP A 345 -33.23 -14.89 -19.88
C ASP A 345 -34.00 -14.15 -21.00
N GLU A 346 -34.91 -13.23 -20.66
CA GLU A 346 -35.84 -12.58 -21.61
C GLU A 346 -35.65 -11.06 -21.75
N TYR A 347 -34.84 -10.41 -20.91
CA TYR A 347 -34.66 -8.96 -20.96
C TYR A 347 -33.17 -8.57 -20.95
N SER A 348 -32.64 -8.22 -22.13
CA SER A 348 -31.58 -7.21 -22.15
C SER A 348 -31.62 -6.45 -23.47
N ASN A 349 -32.18 -5.24 -23.43
CA ASN A 349 -32.01 -4.22 -24.48
C ASN A 349 -30.50 -3.95 -24.79
N TYR A 350 -29.58 -4.43 -23.96
CA TYR A 350 -28.14 -4.26 -24.08
C TYR A 350 -27.39 -5.53 -24.49
N GLN A 351 -28.05 -6.66 -24.73
CA GLN A 351 -27.36 -7.93 -25.02
C GLN A 351 -26.45 -7.85 -26.26
N ALA A 352 -26.94 -7.19 -27.33
CA ALA A 352 -26.17 -6.98 -28.54
C ALA A 352 -24.98 -6.03 -28.34
N MET A 353 -25.11 -5.03 -27.44
CA MET A 353 -24.03 -4.13 -27.06
C MET A 353 -22.97 -4.89 -26.27
N TRP A 354 -23.37 -5.61 -25.21
CA TRP A 354 -22.45 -6.39 -24.37
C TRP A 354 -21.75 -7.51 -25.15
N ALA A 355 -22.42 -8.15 -26.10
CA ALA A 355 -21.79 -9.15 -26.98
C ALA A 355 -20.59 -8.57 -27.77
N GLN A 356 -20.62 -7.28 -28.10
CA GLN A 356 -19.51 -6.58 -28.77
C GLN A 356 -18.48 -6.04 -27.77
N CYS A 357 -18.94 -5.52 -26.63
CA CYS A 357 -18.07 -4.89 -25.64
C CYS A 357 -17.25 -5.89 -24.82
N VAL A 358 -17.82 -7.02 -24.39
CA VAL A 358 -17.16 -7.97 -23.48
C VAL A 358 -15.80 -8.44 -24.00
N PRO A 359 -15.63 -8.89 -25.27
CA PRO A 359 -14.32 -9.30 -25.77
C PRO A 359 -13.27 -8.17 -25.74
N VAL A 360 -13.70 -6.93 -25.96
CA VAL A 360 -12.83 -5.74 -25.91
C VAL A 360 -12.41 -5.46 -24.47
N LEU A 361 -13.35 -5.47 -23.52
CA LEU A 361 -13.07 -5.26 -22.10
C LEU A 361 -12.12 -6.34 -21.54
N GLU A 362 -12.35 -7.61 -21.86
CA GLU A 362 -11.45 -8.70 -21.47
C GLU A 362 -10.05 -8.55 -22.08
N SER A 363 -9.96 -8.14 -23.35
CA SER A 363 -8.69 -7.84 -24.00
C SER A 363 -7.96 -6.72 -23.27
N ASP A 364 -8.65 -5.65 -22.93
CA ASP A 364 -8.07 -4.50 -22.23
C ASP A 364 -7.65 -4.84 -20.79
N VAL A 365 -8.37 -5.75 -20.11
CA VAL A 365 -7.90 -6.31 -18.82
C VAL A 365 -6.54 -6.96 -18.97
N ARG A 366 -6.34 -7.80 -19.99
CA ARG A 366 -5.06 -8.47 -20.21
C ARG A 366 -3.94 -7.47 -20.52
N LYS A 367 -4.21 -6.46 -21.36
CA LYS A 367 -3.23 -5.38 -21.64
C LYS A 367 -2.88 -4.58 -20.40
N CYS A 368 -3.87 -4.24 -19.55
CA CYS A 368 -3.63 -3.54 -18.29
C CYS A 368 -2.67 -4.34 -17.41
N VAL A 369 -2.89 -5.65 -17.30
CA VAL A 369 -2.03 -6.53 -16.52
C VAL A 369 -0.63 -6.64 -17.12
N ASP A 370 -0.52 -6.76 -18.45
CA ASP A 370 0.78 -6.82 -19.12
C ASP A 370 1.59 -5.53 -18.90
N ASP A 371 0.97 -4.36 -19.04
CA ASP A 371 1.56 -3.06 -18.74
C ASP A 371 2.04 -2.99 -17.29
N MET A 372 1.19 -3.36 -16.32
CA MET A 372 1.54 -3.36 -14.90
C MET A 372 2.75 -4.26 -14.62
N LEU A 373 2.74 -5.50 -15.12
CA LEU A 373 3.82 -6.46 -14.90
C LEU A 373 5.11 -6.09 -15.65
N PHE A 374 5.00 -5.37 -16.78
CA PHE A 374 6.13 -4.81 -17.50
C PHE A 374 6.82 -3.68 -16.73
N CYS A 375 6.06 -2.83 -16.03
CA CYS A 375 6.60 -1.74 -15.22
C CYS A 375 7.30 -2.20 -13.93
N VAL A 376 6.95 -3.37 -13.38
CA VAL A 376 7.48 -3.83 -12.08
C VAL A 376 9.02 -3.83 -12.00
N PRO A 377 9.78 -4.37 -12.97
CA PRO A 377 11.24 -4.35 -12.91
C PRO A 377 11.84 -2.93 -12.86
N TYR A 378 11.22 -1.97 -13.55
CA TYR A 378 11.64 -0.56 -13.49
C TYR A 378 11.29 0.05 -12.12
N ALA A 379 10.07 -0.18 -11.63
CA ALA A 379 9.64 0.29 -10.31
C ALA A 379 10.54 -0.24 -9.18
N LEU A 380 10.89 -1.53 -9.21
CA LEU A 380 11.77 -2.14 -8.21
C LEU A 380 13.26 -1.88 -8.47
N GLY A 381 13.61 -1.22 -9.58
CA GLY A 381 14.99 -0.90 -9.95
C GLY A 381 15.86 -2.12 -10.29
N ASP A 382 15.24 -3.19 -10.77
CA ASP A 382 15.93 -4.34 -11.38
C ASP A 382 16.48 -3.98 -12.77
N ILE A 383 15.90 -2.96 -13.38
CA ILE A 383 16.28 -2.42 -14.68
C ILE A 383 16.33 -0.89 -14.53
N ASP A 384 17.38 -0.27 -15.06
CA ASP A 384 17.50 1.19 -15.07
C ASP A 384 16.70 1.83 -16.22
N SER A 385 16.69 3.16 -16.26
CA SER A 385 16.05 3.94 -17.32
C SER A 385 16.68 3.78 -18.71
N SER A 386 17.77 3.01 -18.84
CA SER A 386 18.36 2.61 -20.12
C SER A 386 17.98 1.20 -20.55
N GLY A 387 17.14 0.50 -19.77
CA GLY A 387 16.75 -0.87 -20.05
C GLY A 387 17.80 -1.91 -19.65
N MET A 388 18.83 -1.51 -18.91
CA MET A 388 19.92 -2.38 -18.50
C MET A 388 19.69 -2.93 -17.10
N PRO A 389 20.08 -4.19 -16.81
CA PRO A 389 19.99 -4.74 -15.46
C PRO A 389 20.72 -3.86 -14.44
N SER A 390 20.01 -3.51 -13.38
CA SER A 390 20.50 -2.63 -12.33
C SER A 390 20.14 -3.18 -10.95
N SER A 391 20.70 -2.56 -9.92
CA SER A 391 20.30 -2.81 -8.54
C SER A 391 20.14 -1.47 -7.85
N MET A 392 18.89 -1.09 -7.66
CA MET A 392 18.53 0.07 -6.85
C MET A 392 18.55 -0.29 -5.37
N MET A 393 19.10 0.60 -4.55
CA MET A 393 19.21 0.37 -3.11
C MET A 393 17.87 0.54 -2.38
N TYR A 394 16.95 1.33 -2.96
CA TYR A 394 15.65 1.71 -2.41
C TYR A 394 14.46 0.99 -3.06
N ASP A 395 14.65 -0.29 -3.43
CA ASP A 395 13.61 -1.16 -4.01
C ASP A 395 12.33 -1.25 -3.14
N GLY A 396 12.47 -1.06 -1.82
CA GLY A 396 11.39 -1.08 -0.85
C GLY A 396 10.41 0.09 -0.97
N ALA A 397 10.86 1.25 -1.41
CA ALA A 397 10.01 2.44 -1.56
C ALA A 397 8.91 2.21 -2.59
N ALA A 398 9.29 1.81 -3.80
CA ALA A 398 8.35 1.45 -4.86
C ALA A 398 7.51 0.22 -4.50
N ALA A 399 8.11 -0.76 -3.82
CA ALA A 399 7.40 -1.96 -3.40
C ALA A 399 6.18 -1.68 -2.52
N ILE A 400 6.26 -0.72 -1.58
CA ILE A 400 5.11 -0.29 -0.76
C ILE A 400 3.99 0.28 -1.63
N MET A 401 4.35 1.06 -2.65
CA MET A 401 3.38 1.71 -3.53
C MET A 401 2.61 0.71 -4.40
N ILE A 402 3.30 -0.30 -4.93
CA ILE A 402 2.73 -1.18 -5.96
C ILE A 402 2.18 -2.51 -5.43
N VAL A 403 2.48 -2.90 -4.18
CA VAL A 403 2.12 -4.22 -3.63
C VAL A 403 0.64 -4.56 -3.80
N HIS A 404 -0.24 -3.60 -3.55
CA HIS A 404 -1.69 -3.81 -3.63
C HIS A 404 -2.18 -3.87 -5.08
N SER A 405 -1.60 -3.09 -5.98
CA SER A 405 -1.87 -3.16 -7.42
C SER A 405 -1.44 -4.51 -8.01
N ILE A 406 -0.27 -5.05 -7.62
CA ILE A 406 0.15 -6.39 -8.09
C ILE A 406 -0.74 -7.48 -7.49
N ARG A 407 -1.22 -7.28 -6.27
CA ARG A 407 -2.17 -8.20 -5.65
C ARG A 407 -3.54 -8.20 -6.32
N LEU A 408 -4.00 -7.06 -6.86
CA LEU A 408 -5.22 -7.03 -7.69
C LEU A 408 -5.11 -7.98 -8.89
N VAL A 409 -3.92 -8.09 -9.49
CA VAL A 409 -3.67 -9.00 -10.63
C VAL A 409 -3.94 -10.45 -10.25
N THR A 410 -3.48 -10.91 -9.08
CA THR A 410 -3.68 -12.31 -8.67
C THR A 410 -5.13 -12.68 -8.34
N HIS A 411 -6.01 -11.69 -8.19
CA HIS A 411 -7.44 -11.88 -7.93
C HIS A 411 -8.30 -11.56 -9.16
N CYS A 412 -7.67 -11.26 -10.30
CA CYS A 412 -8.35 -10.97 -11.55
C CYS A 412 -8.64 -12.26 -12.32
N VAL A 413 -9.92 -12.61 -12.47
CA VAL A 413 -10.34 -13.88 -13.12
C VAL A 413 -10.01 -13.92 -14.61
N TYR A 414 -9.84 -12.77 -15.24
CA TYR A 414 -9.50 -12.65 -16.66
C TYR A 414 -7.98 -12.67 -16.93
N THR A 415 -7.15 -12.86 -15.89
CA THR A 415 -5.71 -13.03 -16.07
C THR A 415 -5.37 -14.37 -16.70
N THR A 416 -4.34 -14.36 -17.54
CA THR A 416 -3.76 -15.60 -18.04
C THR A 416 -2.96 -16.31 -16.95
N PRO A 417 -2.80 -17.65 -17.01
CA PRO A 417 -1.98 -18.37 -16.03
C PRO A 417 -0.55 -17.83 -15.90
N ALA A 418 0.07 -17.42 -17.01
CA ALA A 418 1.40 -16.83 -17.01
C ALA A 418 1.46 -15.47 -16.29
N GLN A 419 0.44 -14.63 -16.47
CA GLN A 419 0.31 -13.36 -15.75
C GLN A 419 0.13 -13.59 -14.25
N GLY A 420 -0.73 -14.54 -13.87
CA GLY A 420 -0.96 -14.92 -12.47
C GLY A 420 0.30 -15.46 -11.79
N GLU A 421 1.04 -16.35 -12.46
CA GLU A 421 2.31 -16.88 -11.98
C GLU A 421 3.34 -15.75 -11.76
N ARG A 422 3.49 -14.87 -12.75
CA ARG A 422 4.42 -13.73 -12.66
C ARG A 422 4.08 -12.81 -11.50
N ALA A 423 2.81 -12.47 -11.32
CA ALA A 423 2.33 -11.67 -10.19
C ALA A 423 2.60 -12.38 -8.85
N GLY A 424 2.38 -13.69 -8.76
CA GLY A 424 2.67 -14.49 -7.57
C GLY A 424 4.15 -14.50 -7.19
N ILE A 425 5.05 -14.60 -8.17
CA ILE A 425 6.51 -14.50 -7.97
C ILE A 425 6.88 -13.13 -7.41
N ILE A 426 6.31 -12.05 -7.98
CA ILE A 426 6.55 -10.69 -7.51
C ILE A 426 6.10 -10.53 -6.06
N LEU A 427 4.86 -10.91 -5.72
CA LEU A 427 4.34 -10.80 -4.34
C LEU A 427 5.16 -11.62 -3.34
N THR A 428 5.62 -12.80 -3.75
CA THR A 428 6.51 -13.63 -2.93
C THR A 428 7.80 -12.88 -2.62
N ARG A 429 8.42 -12.25 -3.64
CA ARG A 429 9.61 -11.41 -3.46
C ARG A 429 9.33 -10.22 -2.52
N LEU A 430 8.22 -9.51 -2.70
CA LEU A 430 7.87 -8.37 -1.83
C LEU A 430 7.76 -8.79 -0.36
N ASN A 431 7.17 -9.97 -0.09
CA ASN A 431 7.08 -10.50 1.27
C ASN A 431 8.42 -11.01 1.81
N SER A 432 9.11 -11.90 1.09
CA SER A 432 10.26 -12.64 1.63
C SER A 432 11.59 -11.89 1.52
N ALA A 433 11.80 -11.12 0.45
CA ALA A 433 13.06 -10.43 0.20
C ALA A 433 13.04 -8.97 0.67
N ILE A 434 11.91 -8.27 0.51
CA ILE A 434 11.76 -6.86 0.90
C ILE A 434 11.21 -6.73 2.32
N GLY A 435 10.27 -7.60 2.71
CA GLY A 435 9.71 -7.62 4.07
C GLY A 435 8.33 -6.96 4.19
N ILE A 436 7.59 -6.83 3.08
CA ILE A 436 6.23 -6.30 3.06
C ILE A 436 5.24 -7.44 3.30
N ARG A 437 4.81 -7.62 4.55
CA ARG A 437 3.97 -8.76 4.96
C ARG A 437 2.57 -8.71 4.36
N SER A 438 2.05 -7.53 4.06
CA SER A 438 0.74 -7.35 3.38
C SER A 438 0.67 -7.99 1.98
N ALA A 439 1.81 -8.34 1.36
CA ALA A 439 1.87 -8.91 0.03
C ALA A 439 1.24 -10.33 -0.08
N VAL A 440 1.27 -11.12 0.99
CA VAL A 440 0.83 -12.54 0.98
C VAL A 440 -0.25 -12.85 2.05
N GLY A 441 -0.57 -11.88 2.90
CA GLY A 441 -1.34 -12.05 4.14
C GLY A 441 -2.84 -12.36 4.05
N TRP A 442 -3.32 -13.14 3.07
CA TRP A 442 -4.75 -13.51 3.01
C TRP A 442 -5.10 -14.89 3.56
N LEU A 443 -4.11 -15.75 3.85
CA LEU A 443 -4.34 -17.18 4.10
C LEU A 443 -4.21 -17.64 5.57
N ALA A 444 -4.03 -16.74 6.55
CA ALA A 444 -3.69 -17.14 7.92
C ALA A 444 -4.53 -16.50 9.04
N ALA A 445 -5.79 -16.17 8.79
CA ALA A 445 -6.75 -15.91 9.86
C ALA A 445 -7.93 -16.89 9.73
N ASP A 446 -7.68 -18.14 10.15
CA ASP A 446 -8.74 -19.03 10.58
C ASP A 446 -9.50 -18.34 11.74
N GLY A 447 -10.81 -18.15 11.59
CA GLY A 447 -11.73 -18.20 12.73
C GLY A 447 -12.11 -16.89 13.45
N VAL A 448 -11.99 -15.71 12.84
CA VAL A 448 -12.71 -14.53 13.36
C VAL A 448 -13.49 -13.86 12.23
N GLU A 449 -14.80 -14.12 12.20
CA GLU A 449 -15.79 -13.32 11.50
C GLU A 449 -15.80 -11.91 12.12
N GLY A 450 -14.88 -11.06 11.68
CA GLY A 450 -15.06 -9.61 11.77
C GLY A 450 -15.91 -9.17 10.59
N GLU A 451 -16.93 -8.36 10.83
CA GLU A 451 -17.85 -7.74 9.86
C GLU A 451 -17.15 -6.71 8.93
N GLY A 452 -15.91 -6.99 8.52
CA GLY A 452 -15.16 -6.23 7.53
C GLY A 452 -15.40 -6.79 6.12
N ASN A 453 -16.15 -6.02 5.33
CA ASN A 453 -16.53 -6.19 3.93
C ASN A 453 -16.21 -7.56 3.26
N VAL A 454 -17.16 -8.49 3.39
CA VAL A 454 -17.25 -9.79 2.69
C VAL A 454 -17.15 -9.65 1.16
N LEU A 455 -17.33 -8.44 0.60
CA LEU A 455 -17.51 -8.16 -0.82
C LEU A 455 -16.24 -8.32 -1.68
N TRP A 456 -15.03 -8.02 -1.17
CA TRP A 456 -13.78 -8.34 -1.90
C TRP A 456 -13.44 -9.84 -1.79
N LYS A 457 -13.82 -10.51 -0.69
CA LYS A 457 -13.76 -11.99 -0.59
C LYS A 457 -14.71 -12.67 -1.58
N ALA A 458 -15.86 -12.04 -1.81
CA ALA A 458 -16.89 -12.55 -2.68
C ALA A 458 -16.65 -12.17 -4.15
N SER A 459 -16.10 -11.01 -4.51
CA SER A 459 -16.07 -10.56 -5.92
C SER A 459 -15.27 -11.47 -6.87
N PRO A 460 -14.02 -11.88 -6.57
CA PRO A 460 -13.30 -12.88 -7.36
C PRO A 460 -13.90 -14.27 -7.27
N ARG A 461 -14.37 -14.70 -6.08
CA ARG A 461 -14.99 -16.02 -5.89
C ARG A 461 -16.35 -16.15 -6.57
N MET A 462 -17.13 -15.06 -6.64
CA MET A 462 -18.39 -14.95 -7.36
C MET A 462 -18.14 -14.87 -8.85
N LEU A 463 -17.12 -14.15 -9.32
CA LEU A 463 -16.70 -14.19 -10.72
C LEU A 463 -16.21 -15.59 -11.12
N GLU A 464 -15.36 -16.23 -10.32
CA GLU A 464 -14.84 -17.59 -10.57
C GLU A 464 -15.94 -18.65 -10.52
N SER A 465 -16.80 -18.65 -9.49
CA SER A 465 -17.90 -19.61 -9.40
C SER A 465 -18.90 -19.43 -10.55
N ARG A 466 -19.25 -18.19 -10.90
CA ARG A 466 -20.24 -17.91 -11.96
C ARG A 466 -19.69 -18.10 -13.37
N LEU A 467 -18.40 -17.83 -13.61
CA LEU A 467 -17.74 -18.15 -14.89
C LEU A 467 -17.59 -19.67 -15.10
N LEU A 468 -17.41 -20.43 -14.01
CA LEU A 468 -17.42 -21.89 -14.05
C LEU A 468 -18.82 -22.44 -14.36
N ASP A 469 -19.88 -21.84 -13.80
CA ASP A 469 -21.27 -22.21 -14.06
C ASP A 469 -21.67 -21.89 -15.52
N CYS A 470 -21.41 -20.68 -16.03
CA CYS A 470 -21.68 -20.32 -17.44
C CYS A 470 -20.92 -21.19 -18.47
N ARG A 471 -19.72 -21.67 -18.13
CA ARG A 471 -18.96 -22.62 -18.98
C ARG A 471 -19.54 -24.03 -18.97
N GLN A 472 -20.17 -24.45 -17.87
CA GLN A 472 -20.83 -25.76 -17.80
C GLN A 472 -22.15 -25.76 -18.57
N ASP A 473 -22.92 -24.66 -18.54
CA ASP A 473 -24.16 -24.54 -19.30
C ASP A 473 -23.92 -24.50 -20.82
N SER A 474 -22.88 -23.80 -21.27
CA SER A 474 -22.48 -23.81 -22.69
C SER A 474 -21.96 -25.17 -23.16
N LEU A 475 -21.40 -26.01 -22.28
CA LEU A 475 -21.05 -27.41 -22.58
C LEU A 475 -22.24 -28.37 -22.47
N GLY A 476 -23.28 -28.04 -21.71
CA GLY A 476 -24.53 -28.79 -21.60
C GLY A 476 -25.38 -28.71 -22.88
N VAL A 477 -25.45 -27.52 -23.49
CA VAL A 477 -26.18 -27.30 -24.76
C VAL A 477 -25.59 -28.09 -25.93
N PHE A 478 -24.28 -28.40 -25.91
CA PHE A 478 -23.65 -29.24 -26.93
C PHE A 478 -23.83 -30.75 -26.73
N LYS A 479 -24.28 -31.22 -25.56
CA LYS A 479 -24.56 -32.66 -25.34
C LYS A 479 -25.96 -33.08 -25.78
N ASP A 480 -26.93 -32.16 -25.77
CA ASP A 480 -28.31 -32.48 -26.15
C ASP A 480 -28.59 -32.36 -27.65
N ALA A 481 -27.67 -31.81 -28.44
CA ALA A 481 -27.79 -31.76 -29.90
C ALA A 481 -27.40 -33.08 -30.62
N ALA A 482 -26.92 -34.10 -29.89
CA ALA A 482 -26.48 -35.38 -30.48
C ALA A 482 -27.51 -36.52 -30.40
N LEU A 483 -28.71 -36.27 -29.86
CA LEU A 483 -29.75 -37.28 -29.70
C LEU A 483 -31.06 -36.85 -30.34
N LEU A 484 -31.07 -36.50 -31.63
CA LEU A 484 -32.30 -36.48 -32.44
C LEU A 484 -31.94 -36.43 -33.92
N SER A 485 -31.90 -37.58 -34.58
CA SER A 485 -32.31 -37.80 -35.97
C SER A 485 -32.29 -39.31 -36.30
N PRO A 486 -33.23 -39.79 -37.16
CA PRO A 486 -33.65 -41.20 -37.24
C PRO A 486 -32.64 -42.17 -37.85
#